data_AF-A0A2P9GXH6-F1
#
_entry.id   AF-A0A2P9GXH6-F1
#
_cell.length_a   1.000
_cell.length_b   1.000
_cell.length_c   1.000
_cell.angle_alpha   90.00
_cell.angle_beta   90.00
_cell.angle_gamma   90.00
#
_symmetry.space_group_name_H-M   'P 1'
#
loop_
_entity.id
_entity.type
_entity.pdbx_description
1 polymer ?
#
loop_
_entity_poly.entity_id
_entity_poly.type
_entity_poly.pdbx_seq_one_letter_code
_entity_poly.pdbx_strand_id
1 'polypeptide(L)' 'MTELKQNYTIAIVTHNLQQAQRVADKTGFLYVDTTQGGRTGYLVEYGDSKQIFDDPKEKHTQDYISGKFS' A
#
# COMPACT_ATOMS: atom_id res chain seq x y z
N MET A 1 -15.07 9.72 5.15
CA MET A 1 -14.02 9.80 4.09
C MET A 1 -14.60 10.07 2.72
N THR A 2 -15.65 9.37 2.30
CA THR A 2 -16.20 9.47 0.93
C THR A 2 -16.71 10.86 0.54
N GLU A 3 -17.29 11.63 1.45
CA GLU A 3 -17.70 13.03 1.16
C GLU A 3 -16.51 13.99 1.13
N LEU A 4 -15.52 13.80 2.01
CA LEU A 4 -14.33 14.65 2.07
C LEU A 4 -13.43 14.46 0.84
N LYS A 5 -13.30 13.22 0.34
CA LYS A 5 -12.46 12.95 -0.84
C LYS A 5 -13.00 13.62 -2.12
N GLN A 6 -14.27 14.02 -2.15
CA GLN A 6 -14.83 14.76 -3.29
C GLN A 6 -14.30 16.19 -3.35
N ASN A 7 -13.91 16.75 -2.21
CA ASN A 7 -13.53 18.15 -2.09
C ASN A 7 -12.02 18.31 -1.82
N TYR A 8 -11.32 17.24 -1.43
CA TYR A 8 -9.93 17.27 -1.00
C TYR A 8 -9.14 16.07 -1.51
N THR A 9 -7.85 16.31 -1.80
CA THR A 9 -6.88 15.23 -1.96
C THR A 9 -6.43 14.76 -0.59
N ILE A 10 -6.65 13.48 -0.28
CA ILE A 10 -6.35 12.89 1.02
C ILE A 10 -5.24 11.86 0.84
N ALA A 11 -4.13 12.03 1.54
CA ALA A 11 -3.06 11.04 1.64
C ALA A 11 -3.06 10.42 3.03
N ILE A 12 -3.09 9.09 3.12
CA ILE A 12 -3.14 8.35 4.39
C ILE A 12 -2.02 7.31 4.39
N VAL A 13 -1.23 7.29 5.47
CA VAL A 13 -0.27 6.22 5.76
C VAL A 13 -0.86 5.36 6.87
N THR A 14 -1.04 4.07 6.61
CA THR A 14 -1.65 3.14 7.57
C THR A 14 -1.12 1.72 7.39
N HIS A 15 -1.08 0.96 8.48
CA HIS A 15 -0.87 -0.48 8.47
C HIS A 15 -2.18 -1.27 8.42
N ASN A 16 -3.34 -0.60 8.52
CA ASN A 16 -4.64 -1.24 8.46
C ASN A 16 -5.08 -1.42 6.99
N LEU A 17 -4.64 -2.54 6.39
CA LEU A 17 -4.93 -2.89 5.00
C LEU A 17 -6.44 -3.06 4.73
N GLN A 18 -7.20 -3.60 5.69
CA GLN A 18 -8.66 -3.79 5.55
C GLN A 18 -9.43 -2.48 5.44
N GLN A 19 -8.94 -1.42 6.09
CA GLN A 19 -9.49 -0.08 5.92
C GLN A 19 -9.02 0.55 4.61
N ALA A 20 -7.72 0.44 4.31
CA ALA A 20 -7.15 0.97 3.07
C ALA A 20 -7.86 0.42 1.82
N GLN A 21 -8.09 -0.88 1.74
CA GLN A 21 -8.79 -1.53 0.63
C GLN A 21 -10.21 -0.96 0.40
N ARG A 22 -10.89 -0.52 1.46
CA ARG A 22 -12.28 -0.01 1.37
C ARG A 22 -12.36 1.47 1.03
N VAL A 23 -11.35 2.27 1.40
CA VAL A 23 -11.45 3.75 1.34
C VAL A 23 -10.51 4.39 0.33
N ALA A 24 -9.41 3.72 -0.04
CA ALA A 24 -8.40 4.29 -0.92
C ALA A 24 -8.74 4.06 -2.40
N ASP A 25 -8.65 5.10 -3.21
CA ASP A 25 -8.77 4.99 -4.67
C ASP A 25 -7.48 4.43 -5.30
N LYS A 26 -6.33 4.94 -4.83
CA LYS A 26 -5.00 4.48 -5.20
C LYS A 26 -4.25 4.02 -3.95
N THR A 27 -3.45 2.98 -4.09
CA THR A 27 -2.59 2.46 -3.01
C THR A 27 -1.15 2.47 -3.48
N GLY A 28 -0.23 2.78 -2.57
CA GLY A 28 1.21 2.64 -2.78
C GLY A 28 1.78 1.77 -1.66
N PHE A 29 2.51 0.71 -2.03
CA PHE A 29 3.20 -0.14 -1.09
C PHE A 29 4.67 0.29 -0.99
N LEU A 30 5.08 0.64 0.23
CA LEU A 30 6.44 1.04 0.55
C LEU A 30 7.12 -0.08 1.34
N TYR A 31 8.36 -0.40 0.98
CA TYR A 31 9.17 -1.36 1.71
C TYR A 31 10.53 -0.76 2.04
N VAL A 32 11.16 -1.32 3.07
CA VAL A 32 12.48 -0.87 3.53
C VAL A 32 13.48 -1.97 3.24
N ASP A 33 14.50 -1.65 2.44
CA ASP A 33 15.67 -2.50 2.27
C ASP A 33 16.73 -2.12 3.30
N THR A 34 17.31 -3.13 3.95
CA THR A 34 18.39 -3.00 4.95
C THR A 34 19.67 -3.75 4.56
N THR A 35 19.71 -4.35 3.36
CA THR A 35 20.79 -5.25 2.94
C THR A 35 22.15 -4.57 2.72
N GLN A 36 22.19 -3.26 2.45
CA GLN A 36 23.43 -2.52 2.17
C GLN A 36 23.98 -1.68 3.34
N GLY A 37 23.62 -1.99 4.58
CA GLY A 37 24.06 -1.21 5.76
C GLY A 37 23.46 0.20 5.85
N GLY A 38 22.57 0.55 4.92
CA GLY A 38 21.72 1.73 4.94
C GLY A 38 20.25 1.32 5.03
N ARG A 39 19.40 2.23 5.53
CA ARG A 39 17.94 2.03 5.60
C ARG A 39 17.27 2.84 4.49
N THR A 40 17.02 2.20 3.35
CA THR A 40 16.43 2.87 2.18
C THR A 40 15.00 2.38 1.98
N GLY A 41 14.04 3.29 2.18
CA GLY A 41 12.65 3.05 1.82
C GLY A 41 12.46 3.25 0.32
N TYR A 42 11.74 2.35 -0.34
CA TYR A 42 11.39 2.47 -1.75
C TYR A 42 9.93 2.10 -1.99
N LEU A 43 9.35 2.71 -3.03
CA LEU A 43 8.02 2.39 -3.51
C LEU A 43 8.11 1.12 -4.32
N VAL A 44 7.54 0.04 -3.78
CA VAL A 44 7.50 -1.27 -4.42
C VAL A 44 6.47 -1.28 -5.53
N GLU A 45 5.24 -0.87 -5.23
CA GLU A 45 4.12 -0.93 -6.16
C GLU A 45 3.18 0.25 -5.92
N TYR A 46 2.60 0.80 -7.00
CA TYR A 46 1.61 1.87 -6.94
C TYR A 46 0.58 1.72 -8.06
N GLY A 47 -0.69 1.91 -7.74
CA GLY A 47 -1.77 1.61 -8.67
C GLY A 47 -3.16 1.74 -8.07
N ASP A 48 -4.16 1.27 -8.81
CA ASP A 48 -5.53 1.16 -8.32
C ASP A 48 -5.58 0.23 -7.12
N SER A 49 -6.20 0.69 -6.02
CA SER A 49 -6.25 -0.10 -4.79
C SER A 49 -6.84 -1.49 -5.04
N LYS A 50 -7.91 -1.57 -5.84
CA LYS A 50 -8.54 -2.86 -6.18
C LYS A 50 -7.55 -3.82 -6.85
N GLN A 51 -6.74 -3.35 -7.80
CA GLN A 51 -5.73 -4.20 -8.44
C GLN A 51 -4.65 -4.63 -7.45
N ILE A 52 -4.14 -3.71 -6.64
CA ILE A 52 -3.09 -4.01 -5.65
C ILE A 52 -3.55 -5.05 -4.63
N PHE A 53 -4.82 -4.99 -4.17
CA PHE A 53 -5.34 -5.91 -3.17
C PHE A 53 -5.82 -7.25 -3.75
N ASP A 54 -6.38 -7.27 -4.96
CA ASP A 54 -6.96 -8.47 -5.56
C ASP A 54 -5.92 -9.26 -6.40
N ASP A 55 -5.02 -8.57 -7.10
CA ASP A 55 -4.02 -9.14 -8.01
C ASP A 55 -2.71 -8.31 -8.00
N PRO A 56 -1.93 -8.33 -6.90
CA PRO A 56 -0.67 -7.61 -6.80
C PRO A 56 0.35 -8.12 -7.82
N LYS A 57 1.06 -7.21 -8.48
CA LYS A 57 2.06 -7.55 -9.50
C LYS A 57 3.43 -7.82 -8.90
N GLU A 58 3.74 -7.20 -7.77
CA GLU A 58 5.03 -7.37 -7.11
C GLU A 58 4.95 -8.43 -6.01
N LYS A 59 5.95 -9.32 -5.98
CA LYS A 59 6.02 -10.43 -5.02
C LYS A 59 6.04 -9.94 -3.56
N HIS A 60 6.77 -8.84 -3.30
CA HIS A 60 6.82 -8.23 -1.98
C HIS A 60 5.44 -7.72 -1.52
N THR A 61 4.67 -7.13 -2.42
CA THR A 61 3.28 -6.71 -2.16
C THR A 61 2.39 -7.92 -1.87
N GLN A 62 2.50 -8.97 -2.70
CA GLN A 62 1.74 -10.21 -2.52
C GLN A 62 2.02 -10.90 -1.18
N ASP A 63 3.30 -11.02 -0.80
CA ASP A 63 3.69 -11.64 0.46
C ASP A 63 3.22 -10.80 1.66
N TYR A 64 3.18 -9.46 1.55
CA TYR A 64 2.65 -8.58 2.60
C TYR A 64 1.13 -8.70 2.76
N ILE A 65 0.37 -8.63 1.66
CA ILE A 65 -1.10 -8.68 1.68
C ILE A 65 -1.61 -10.06 2.11
N SER A 66 -0.91 -11.14 1.72
CA SER A 66 -1.26 -12.50 2.14
C SER A 66 -0.96 -12.80 3.61
N GLY A 67 -0.36 -11.86 4.36
CA GLY A 67 -0.11 -12.01 5.78
C GLY A 67 1.09 -12.88 6.14
N LYS A 68 2.04 -13.10 5.20
CA LYS A 68 3.32 -13.78 5.51
C LYS A 68 4.24 -12.96 6.43
N PHE A 69 3.88 -11.70 6.68
CA PHE A 69 4.52 -10.81 7.64
C PHE A 69 3.46 -10.36 8.65
N SER A 70 3.20 -11.18 9.67
CA SER A 70 2.38 -10.83 10.83
C SER A 70 3.16 -10.93 12.12
#